data_AF-A0A8J6RB31-F1
#
_entry.id   AF-A0A8J6RB31-F1
#
_cell.length_a   1.000
_cell.length_b   1.000
_cell.length_c   1.000
_cell.angle_alpha   90.00
_cell.angle_beta   90.00
_cell.angle_gamma   90.00
#
_symmetry.space_group_name_H-M   'P 1'
#
loop_
_entity.id
_entity.type
_entity.pdbx_description
1 polymer ?
#
loop_
_entity_poly.entity_id
_entity_poly.type
_entity_poly.pdbx_seq_one_letter_code
_entity_poly.pdbx_strand_id
1 'polypeptide(L)' 'MTSLKYRVNILWSEEDDAYLVELPEFATEAQRYFTHGDTYEEALRNAQEVLELLIESYQAEDRALPQPQILQAA' A
#
# COMPACT_ATOMS: atom_id res chain seq x y z
N MET A 1 8.26 -2.36 16.14
CA MET A 1 7.09 -2.05 15.29
C MET A 1 6.41 -3.36 14.98
N THR A 2 5.10 -3.46 15.22
CA THR A 2 4.30 -4.63 14.85
C THR A 2 4.47 -4.87 13.35
N SER A 3 4.85 -6.08 12.94
CA SER A 3 4.97 -6.40 11.51
C SER A 3 3.57 -6.34 10.88
N LEU A 4 3.35 -5.31 10.07
CA LEU A 4 2.13 -5.12 9.29
C LEU A 4 2.17 -6.05 8.08
N LYS A 5 1.14 -6.89 7.92
CA LYS A 5 1.09 -7.99 6.96
C LYS A 5 0.22 -7.68 5.74
N TYR A 6 0.14 -6.41 5.34
CA TYR A 6 -0.64 -5.98 4.18
C TYR A 6 0.08 -6.32 2.88
N ARG A 7 -0.68 -6.56 1.82
CA ARG A 7 -0.12 -6.80 0.50
C ARG A 7 0.38 -5.48 -0.10
N VAL A 8 1.52 -5.55 -0.77
CA VAL A 8 2.07 -4.44 -1.54
C VAL A 8 2.21 -4.93 -2.98
N ASN A 9 1.45 -4.33 -3.90
CA ASN A 9 1.60 -4.56 -5.33
C ASN A 9 2.45 -3.43 -5.91
N ILE A 10 3.54 -3.77 -6.60
CA ILE A 10 4.42 -2.81 -7.28
C ILE A 10 4.34 -3.07 -8.78
N LEU A 11 3.90 -2.07 -9.55
CA LEU A 11 3.65 -2.19 -10.99
C LEU A 11 4.40 -1.09 -11.74
N TRP A 12 5.06 -1.43 -12.85
CA TRP A 12 5.63 -0.42 -13.75
C TRP A 12 4.51 0.30 -14.51
N SER A 13 4.56 1.63 -14.56
CA SER A 13 3.70 2.48 -15.39
C SER A 13 4.54 3.12 -16.49
N GLU A 14 4.25 2.78 -17.74
CA GLU A 14 4.86 3.44 -18.91
C GLU A 14 4.45 4.92 -19.04
N GLU A 15 3.26 5.28 -18.53
CA GLU A 15 2.76 6.67 -18.58
C GLU A 15 3.49 7.57 -17.58
N ASP A 16 3.79 7.05 -16.40
CA ASP A 16 4.45 7.79 -15.31
C ASP A 16 5.97 7.60 -15.29
N ASP A 17 6.52 6.70 -16.12
CA ASP A 17 7.94 6.28 -16.12
C ASP A 17 8.44 5.89 -14.72
N ALA A 18 7.58 5.23 -13.94
CA ALA A 18 7.82 4.90 -12.55
C ALA A 18 7.08 3.64 -12.11
N TYR A 19 7.50 3.06 -11.00
CA TYR A 19 6.73 2.03 -10.31
C TYR A 19 5.63 2.67 -9.48
N LEU A 20 4.37 2.30 -9.76
CA LEU A 20 3.23 2.63 -8.92
C LEU A 20 2.99 1.55 -7.88
N VAL A 21 2.57 1.96 -6.68
CA VAL A 21 2.26 1.07 -5.57
C VAL A 21 0.77 1.06 -5.32
N GLU A 22 0.18 -0.15 -5.35
CA GLU A 22 -1.17 -0.41 -4.91
C GLU A 22 -1.15 -1.16 -3.57
N LEU A 23 -1.95 -0.69 -2.61
CA LEU A 23 -2.23 -1.34 -1.33
C LEU A 23 -3.68 -1.84 -1.39
N PRO A 24 -3.94 -3.06 -1.89
CA PRO A 24 -5.26 -3.46 -2.35
C PRO A 24 -6.32 -3.51 -1.25
N GLU A 25 -5.92 -3.67 0.02
CA GLU A 25 -6.84 -3.60 1.16
C GLU A 25 -7.34 -2.19 1.47
N PHE A 26 -6.62 -1.15 1.00
CA PHE A 26 -6.98 0.26 1.17
C PHE A 26 -7.51 0.89 -0.13
N ALA A 27 -7.27 0.26 -1.28
CA ALA A 27 -7.69 0.75 -2.59
C ALA A 27 -9.22 0.85 -2.70
N THR A 28 -9.69 1.88 -3.41
CA THR A 28 -11.10 2.13 -3.72
C THR A 28 -11.26 2.42 -5.22
N GLU A 29 -12.50 2.53 -5.71
CA GLU A 29 -12.76 2.95 -7.09
C GLU A 29 -12.20 4.34 -7.41
N ALA A 30 -12.09 5.22 -6.41
CA ALA A 30 -11.59 6.59 -6.57
C ALA A 30 -10.06 6.70 -6.39
N GLN A 31 -9.44 5.81 -5.61
CA GLN A 31 -8.02 5.84 -5.31
C GLN A 31 -7.43 4.43 -5.37
N ARG A 32 -6.66 4.15 -6.41
CA ARG A 32 -6.06 2.83 -6.62
C ARG A 32 -4.59 2.75 -6.22
N TYR A 33 -3.78 3.71 -6.64
CA TYR A 33 -2.35 3.78 -6.35
C TYR A 33 -2.07 4.78 -5.24
N PHE A 34 -1.12 4.51 -4.35
CA PHE A 34 -0.93 5.28 -3.12
C PHE A 34 0.40 6.03 -3.08
N THR A 35 1.39 5.54 -3.83
CA THR A 35 2.70 6.16 -3.97
C THR A 35 3.39 5.60 -5.20
N HIS A 36 4.59 6.09 -5.47
CA HIS A 36 5.44 5.63 -6.56
C HIS A 36 6.90 5.53 -6.13
N GLY A 37 7.76 5.03 -7.01
CA GLY A 37 9.22 5.11 -6.89
C GLY A 37 9.90 4.76 -8.21
N ASP A 38 11.12 5.24 -8.40
CA ASP A 38 11.87 5.04 -9.64
C ASP A 38 12.53 3.65 -9.65
N THR A 39 12.72 3.06 -8.47
CA THR A 39 13.21 1.68 -8.28
C THR A 39 12.26 0.87 -7.40
N TYR A 40 12.42 -0.46 -7.43
CA TYR A 40 11.70 -1.35 -6.53
C TYR A 40 11.92 -1.01 -5.04
N GLU A 41 13.15 -0.70 -4.66
CA GLU A 41 13.51 -0.36 -3.27
C GLU A 41 12.88 0.96 -2.83
N GLU A 42 12.85 1.96 -3.71
CA GLU A 42 12.19 3.22 -3.43
C GLU A 42 10.68 3.05 -3.32
N ALA A 43 10.05 2.37 -4.29
CA ALA A 43 8.63 2.09 -4.26
C ALA A 43 8.22 1.35 -2.97
N LEU A 44 9.00 0.34 -2.55
CA LEU A 44 8.74 -0.39 -1.31
C LEU A 44 8.92 0.47 -0.05
N ARG A 45 9.97 1.31 0.01
CA ARG A 45 10.16 2.24 1.13
C ARG A 45 9.00 3.21 1.24
N ASN A 46 8.62 3.83 0.11
CA ASN A 46 7.51 4.77 0.08
C ASN A 46 6.19 4.07 0.44
N ALA A 47 6.00 2.80 0.03
CA ALA A 47 4.83 2.01 0.40
C ALA A 47 4.73 1.81 1.92
N GLN A 48 5.84 1.58 2.60
CA GLN A 48 5.89 1.42 4.05
C GLN A 48 5.52 2.72 4.77
N GLU A 49 6.05 3.86 4.32
CA GLU A 49 5.73 5.18 4.86
C GLU A 49 4.22 5.50 4.69
N VAL A 50 3.67 5.27 3.50
CA VAL A 50 2.23 5.50 3.26
C VAL A 50 1.36 4.53 4.05
N LEU A 51 1.78 3.27 4.23
CA LEU A 51 1.03 2.31 5.04
C LEU A 51 0.96 2.75 6.52
N GLU A 52 2.03 3.32 7.06
CA GLU A 52 2.04 3.90 8.41
C GLU A 52 1.05 5.07 8.51
N LEU A 53 1.10 6.01 7.56
CA LEU A 53 0.18 7.15 7.50
C LEU A 53 -1.29 6.74 7.37
N LEU A 54 -1.58 5.73 6.55
CA LEU A 54 -2.95 5.19 6.39
C LEU A 54 -3.47 4.61 7.70
N ILE A 55 -2.62 3.90 8.44
CA ILE A 55 -3.00 3.32 9.73
C ILE A 55 -3.26 4.41 10.77
N GLU A 56 -2.37 5.41 10.85
CA GLU A 56 -2.54 6.55 11.73
C GLU A 56 -3.83 7.32 11.42
N SER A 57 -4.13 7.54 10.14
CA SER A 57 -5.37 8.18 9.68
C SER A 57 -6.62 7.39 10.10
N TYR A 58 -6.65 6.07 9.89
CA TYR A 58 -7.77 5.23 10.31
C TYR A 58 -7.97 5.26 11.83
N GLN A 59 -6.87 5.21 12.60
CA GLN A 59 -6.93 5.28 14.06
C GLN A 59 -7.44 6.64 14.54
N ALA A 60 -6.98 7.74 13.94
CA ALA A 60 -7.43 9.09 14.27
C ALA A 60 -8.93 9.31 13.96
N GLU A 61 -9.46 8.59 12.98
CA GLU A 61 -10.88 8.64 12.60
C GLU A 61 -11.75 7.60 13.34
N ASP A 62 -11.21 6.84 14.30
CA ASP A 62 -11.87 5.72 14.97
C ASP A 62 -12.45 4.67 13.98
N ARG A 63 -11.78 4.50 12.84
CA ARG A 63 -12.17 3.56 11.79
C ARG A 63 -11.44 2.24 11.95
N ALA A 64 -12.19 1.14 11.74
CA ALA A 64 -11.60 -0.19 11.71
C ALA A 64 -10.66 -0.34 10.52
N LEU A 65 -9.44 -0.83 10.78
CA LEU A 65 -8.49 -1.19 9.73
C LEU A 65 -9.01 -2.34 8.88
N PRO A 66 -8.75 -2.34 7.55
CA PRO A 66 -9.09 -3.47 6.71
C PRO A 66 -8.31 -4.71 7.12
N GLN A 67 -8.86 -5.90 6.90
CA GLN A 67 -8.15 -7.15 7.20
C GLN A 67 -7.11 -7.44 6.12
N PRO A 68 -5.85 -7.73 6.48
CA PRO A 68 -4.82 -8.07 5.50
C PRO A 68 -5.17 -9.34 4.72
N GLN A 69 -4.93 -9.35 3.40
CA GLN A 69 -5.09 -10.55 2.59
C GLN A 69 -3.91 -11.50 2.82
N ILE A 70 -4.18 -12.60 3.53
CA ILE A 70 -3.21 -13.67 3.76
C ILE A 70 -3.28 -14.73 2.64
N LEU A 71 -2.12 -15.29 2.29
CA LEU A 71 -2.05 -16.41 1.35
C LEU A 71 -2.81 -17.62 1.94
N GLN A 72 -3.82 -18.10 1.22
CA GLN A 72 -4.42 -19.40 1.48
C GLN A 72 -3.63 -20.43 0.68
N ALA A 73 -2.79 -21.21 1.35
CA ALA A 73 -2.10 -22.33 0.71
C ALA A 73 -3.13 -23.42 0.37
N ALA A 74 -3.04 -23.97 -0.84
CA ALA A 74 -3.85 -25.11 -1.28
C ALA A 74 -3.30 -26.43 -0.74
#